data_AF-A0A7K2MDK4-F1
#
_entry.id   AF-A0A7K2MDK4-F1
#
_cell.length_a   1.000
_cell.length_b   1.000
_cell.length_c   1.000
_cell.angle_alpha   90.00
_cell.angle_beta   90.00
_cell.angle_gamma   90.00
#
_symmetry.space_group_name_H-M   'P 1'
#
loop_
_entity.id
_entity.type
_entity.pdbx_description
1 polymer ?
#
loop_
_entity_poly.entity_id
_entity_poly.type
_entity_poly.pdbx_seq_one_letter_code
_entity_poly.pdbx_strand_id
1 'polypeptide(L)'
;LGRTLAGRTGRGRRRLAVVARERAEITRALRRFAAGEADEHLVTGSGAVSGPGAVWVFSGYGSQWPRMARGLLTAEPAFAAEVDALDGLLQAAAGVSLRDALLADTLPDTTDVVMPVLFGVQVALARLWSSYGLRPAAVIGHSLGEIAAAVVAGALDVETGARVVAARSRLMATVDGGAMAVLDRSESELGELTREFPSVQLAVHSSPRHSVVAGDADEVAALVARITEAGGFARPLPVSIAGHTRDVDPLLGPLARELGRVRATAPHTRRYTSVLDDPRSEALCDTDYWLANLRRPVRFTQAVRAAAEDGHRVFVEVAPHPTQLHPLTETLRAAGAEEALVTGTLRRGTDDALSFRTALAGLLVGGLPLPGARESLHPHGRITDLPSPRWRHRTFWPGRTPEPDATAPVLEPGTHDPLSRLRACVAEVTGHSTARLDPDLPLTELGLDSLMAQRIRTAVQREFAVTVEPAVLLNRATLRTVAALLPQDDDGRDTASTATRSPRTEDGAPRLLGDGGPGVRSRSVPGRLRTFAGDGPGAPLFLAHAAGGLSDVYE
;
A
#
# COMPACT_ATOMS: atom_id res chain seq x y z
N LEU A 1 1.94 -22.65 -15.39
CA LEU A 1 2.89 -21.54 -15.17
C LEU A 1 2.69 -20.92 -13.79
N GLY A 2 1.57 -20.21 -13.54
CA GLY A 2 1.28 -19.54 -12.27
C GLY A 2 1.47 -20.44 -11.04
N ARG A 3 0.84 -21.62 -11.01
CA ARG A 3 0.99 -22.57 -9.88
C ARG A 3 2.44 -22.97 -9.60
N THR A 4 3.24 -23.20 -10.63
CA THR A 4 4.65 -23.56 -10.45
C THR A 4 5.46 -22.40 -9.90
N LEU A 5 5.24 -21.18 -10.41
CA LEU A 5 5.94 -19.99 -9.97
C LEU A 5 5.52 -19.58 -8.54
N ALA A 6 4.23 -19.63 -8.20
CA ALA A 6 3.72 -19.40 -6.85
C ALA A 6 4.30 -20.38 -5.82
N GLY A 7 4.65 -21.60 -6.23
CA GLY A 7 5.33 -22.58 -5.38
C GLY A 7 6.84 -22.36 -5.22
N ARG A 8 7.45 -21.44 -5.97
CA ARG A 8 8.88 -21.14 -5.89
C ARG A 8 9.12 -19.97 -4.93
N THR A 9 9.20 -20.26 -3.64
CA THR A 9 9.58 -19.30 -2.60
C THR A 9 11.11 -19.16 -2.54
N GLY A 10 11.69 -18.40 -3.47
CA GLY A 10 13.13 -18.11 -3.45
C GLY A 10 13.53 -17.16 -2.31
N ARG A 11 14.77 -17.29 -1.80
CA ARG A 11 15.35 -16.40 -0.76
C ARG A 11 15.95 -15.10 -1.31
N GLY A 12 15.58 -14.71 -2.53
CA GLY A 12 16.16 -13.56 -3.23
C GLY A 12 15.73 -12.21 -2.68
N ARG A 13 16.67 -11.25 -2.69
CA ARG A 13 16.44 -9.82 -2.36
C ARG A 13 15.70 -9.04 -3.45
N ARG A 14 15.38 -9.65 -4.59
CA ARG A 14 14.63 -8.99 -5.67
C ARG A 14 13.52 -9.92 -6.13
N ARG A 15 12.30 -9.43 -6.00
CA ARG A 15 11.07 -10.14 -6.35
C ARG A 15 10.32 -9.30 -7.36
N LEU A 16 9.73 -9.98 -8.33
CA LEU A 16 8.84 -9.42 -9.33
C LEU A 16 7.60 -10.30 -9.34
N ALA A 17 6.43 -9.67 -9.43
CA ALA A 17 5.17 -10.28 -9.74
C ALA A 17 4.55 -9.58 -10.96
N VAL A 18 3.80 -10.35 -11.74
CA VAL A 18 2.98 -9.85 -12.84
C VAL A 18 1.53 -10.16 -12.51
N VAL A 19 0.64 -9.18 -12.61
CA VAL A 19 -0.79 -9.34 -12.35
C VAL A 19 -1.57 -8.88 -13.57
N ALA A 20 -2.08 -9.85 -14.32
CA ALA A 20 -2.72 -9.63 -15.62
C ALA A 20 -3.76 -10.73 -15.88
N ARG A 21 -4.69 -10.46 -16.81
CA ARG A 21 -5.77 -11.36 -17.23
C ARG A 21 -5.37 -12.17 -18.45
N GLU A 22 -4.55 -11.57 -19.32
CA GLU A 22 -4.21 -12.14 -20.61
C GLU A 22 -2.72 -12.40 -20.77
N ARG A 23 -2.41 -13.40 -21.60
CA ARG A 23 -1.02 -13.73 -21.96
C ARG A 23 -0.31 -12.57 -22.65
N ALA A 24 -1.03 -11.78 -23.46
CA ALA A 24 -0.47 -10.64 -24.16
C ALA A 24 0.03 -9.58 -23.18
N GLU A 25 -0.78 -9.26 -22.16
CA GLU A 25 -0.44 -8.34 -21.08
C GLU A 25 0.80 -8.81 -20.31
N ILE A 26 0.87 -10.10 -19.93
CA ILE A 26 2.03 -10.67 -19.23
C ILE A 26 3.30 -10.53 -20.07
N THR A 27 3.20 -10.85 -21.37
CA THR A 27 4.35 -10.82 -22.27
C THR A 27 4.84 -9.38 -22.46
N ARG A 28 3.91 -8.42 -22.61
CA ARG A 28 4.20 -6.99 -22.68
C ARG A 28 4.90 -6.51 -21.42
N ALA A 29 4.32 -6.80 -20.25
CA ALA A 29 4.87 -6.39 -18.95
C ALA A 29 6.28 -6.93 -18.74
N LEU A 30 6.53 -8.22 -19.02
CA LEU A 30 7.85 -8.82 -18.90
C LEU A 30 8.89 -8.25 -19.89
N ARG A 31 8.47 -7.90 -21.12
CA ARG A 31 9.35 -7.22 -22.09
C ARG A 31 9.74 -5.83 -21.63
N ARG A 32 8.77 -5.06 -21.13
CA ARG A 32 9.00 -3.71 -20.57
C ARG A 32 9.93 -3.79 -19.37
N PHE A 33 9.69 -4.73 -18.45
CA PHE A 33 10.61 -4.98 -17.34
C PHE A 33 12.03 -5.29 -17.80
N ALA A 34 12.19 -6.15 -18.82
CA ALA A 34 13.50 -6.48 -19.37
C ALA A 34 14.21 -5.28 -20.03
N ALA A 35 13.44 -4.30 -20.50
CA ALA A 35 13.93 -3.02 -21.04
C ALA A 35 14.15 -1.95 -19.95
N GLY A 36 13.89 -2.26 -18.66
CA GLY A 36 13.97 -1.27 -17.57
C GLY A 36 12.78 -0.31 -17.50
N GLU A 37 11.68 -0.62 -18.21
CA GLU A 37 10.48 0.21 -18.26
C GLU A 37 9.42 -0.24 -17.25
N ALA A 38 8.69 0.73 -16.69
CA ALA A 38 7.54 0.46 -15.82
C ALA A 38 6.32 -0.03 -16.61
N ASP A 39 5.44 -0.78 -15.94
CA ASP A 39 4.18 -1.28 -16.48
C ASP A 39 3.18 -1.46 -15.32
N GLU A 40 1.91 -1.16 -15.55
CA GLU A 40 0.84 -1.24 -14.54
C GLU A 40 0.63 -2.66 -13.99
N HIS A 41 1.00 -3.70 -14.74
CA HIS A 41 0.88 -5.09 -14.33
C HIS A 41 2.11 -5.57 -13.53
N LEU A 42 3.16 -4.78 -13.41
CA LEU A 42 4.39 -5.16 -12.70
C LEU A 42 4.36 -4.69 -11.25
N VAL A 43 4.67 -5.59 -10.35
CA VAL A 43 4.91 -5.27 -8.93
C VAL A 43 6.28 -5.80 -8.55
N THR A 44 7.16 -4.93 -8.06
CA THR A 44 8.51 -5.30 -7.63
C THR A 44 8.68 -5.09 -6.13
N GLY A 45 9.59 -5.85 -5.51
CA GLY A 45 9.88 -5.72 -4.09
C GLY A 45 11.20 -6.34 -3.71
N SER A 46 11.74 -5.91 -2.57
CA SER A 46 13.04 -6.37 -2.06
C SER A 46 12.96 -7.68 -1.26
N GLY A 47 11.75 -8.14 -0.91
CA GLY A 47 11.56 -9.33 -0.08
C GLY A 47 12.07 -9.21 1.36
N ALA A 48 12.36 -7.99 1.82
CA ALA A 48 13.07 -7.71 3.07
C ALA A 48 12.19 -7.07 4.16
N VAL A 49 10.86 -7.14 4.03
CA VAL A 49 9.95 -6.68 5.08
C VAL A 49 10.19 -7.47 6.37
N SER A 50 10.36 -6.74 7.47
CA SER A 50 10.59 -7.27 8.81
C SER A 50 9.44 -6.90 9.77
N GLY A 51 9.48 -7.43 10.99
CA GLY A 51 8.52 -7.09 12.06
C GLY A 51 7.49 -8.19 12.36
N PRO A 52 6.56 -7.94 13.30
CA PRO A 52 5.65 -8.96 13.85
C PRO A 52 4.57 -9.48 12.88
N GLY A 53 4.45 -8.88 11.70
CA GLY A 53 3.41 -9.17 10.71
C GLY A 53 2.56 -7.96 10.37
N ALA A 54 1.52 -8.18 9.56
CA ALA A 54 0.68 -7.11 9.02
C ALA A 54 -0.29 -6.54 10.05
N VAL A 55 -0.38 -5.22 10.09
CA VAL A 55 -1.45 -4.48 10.76
C VAL A 55 -2.58 -4.28 9.77
N TRP A 56 -3.78 -4.72 10.11
CA TRP A 56 -4.98 -4.46 9.30
C TRP A 56 -5.65 -3.19 9.76
N VAL A 57 -5.82 -2.24 8.84
CA VAL A 57 -6.40 -0.93 9.10
C VAL A 57 -7.79 -0.88 8.48
N PHE A 58 -8.81 -0.68 9.30
CA PHE A 58 -10.20 -0.61 8.88
C PHE A 58 -10.63 0.85 8.79
N SER A 59 -10.96 1.31 7.59
CA SER A 59 -11.32 2.70 7.34
C SER A 59 -12.72 3.06 7.85
N GLY A 60 -12.98 4.35 8.01
CA GLY A 60 -14.30 4.85 8.35
C GLY A 60 -15.23 5.06 7.15
N TYR A 61 -16.21 5.93 7.34
CA TYR A 61 -17.10 6.41 6.28
C TYR A 61 -16.31 7.09 5.14
N GLY A 62 -16.82 7.03 3.90
CA GLY A 62 -16.27 7.70 2.72
C GLY A 62 -15.52 6.80 1.74
N SER A 63 -15.27 5.53 2.10
CA SER A 63 -14.68 4.54 1.18
C SER A 63 -15.71 3.89 0.24
N GLN A 64 -17.00 4.09 0.50
CA GLN A 64 -18.09 3.49 -0.29
C GLN A 64 -18.18 4.06 -1.70
N TRP A 65 -18.67 3.23 -2.63
CA TRP A 65 -19.06 3.63 -3.97
C TRP A 65 -19.98 2.56 -4.59
N PRO A 66 -20.85 2.91 -5.57
CA PRO A 66 -21.72 1.93 -6.21
C PRO A 66 -20.92 0.81 -6.90
N ARG A 67 -21.42 -0.43 -6.83
CA ARG A 67 -20.77 -1.64 -7.39
C ARG A 67 -19.39 -1.97 -6.82
N MET A 68 -19.01 -1.41 -5.67
CA MET A 68 -17.77 -1.76 -4.99
C MET A 68 -17.70 -3.25 -4.67
N ALA A 69 -16.53 -3.88 -4.80
CA ALA A 69 -16.29 -5.29 -4.50
C ALA A 69 -17.19 -6.30 -5.27
N ARG A 70 -18.02 -5.84 -6.21
CA ARG A 70 -18.92 -6.67 -7.01
C ARG A 70 -18.15 -7.72 -7.80
N GLY A 71 -16.98 -7.37 -8.33
CA GLY A 71 -16.14 -8.30 -9.07
C GLY A 71 -15.65 -9.48 -8.22
N LEU A 72 -15.51 -9.29 -6.90
CA LEU A 72 -15.05 -10.32 -5.98
C LEU A 72 -16.11 -11.40 -5.72
N LEU A 73 -17.41 -11.07 -5.83
CA LEU A 73 -18.49 -12.06 -5.67
C LEU A 73 -18.34 -13.23 -6.65
N THR A 74 -17.82 -12.95 -7.85
CA THR A 74 -17.56 -13.98 -8.87
C THR A 74 -16.13 -14.50 -8.82
N ALA A 75 -15.15 -13.62 -8.58
CA ALA A 75 -13.74 -13.96 -8.70
C ALA A 75 -13.15 -14.68 -7.48
N GLU A 76 -13.72 -14.48 -6.29
CA GLU A 76 -13.12 -14.89 -5.02
C GLU A 76 -14.14 -15.61 -4.12
N PRO A 77 -14.19 -16.96 -4.14
CA PRO A 77 -15.20 -17.74 -3.42
C PRO A 77 -15.25 -17.50 -1.91
N ALA A 78 -14.11 -17.21 -1.28
CA ALA A 78 -14.04 -16.90 0.15
C ALA A 78 -14.73 -15.57 0.51
N PHE A 79 -14.68 -14.59 -0.40
CA PHE A 79 -15.38 -13.32 -0.23
C PHE A 79 -16.88 -13.52 -0.41
N ALA A 80 -17.29 -14.22 -1.47
CA ALA A 80 -18.70 -14.50 -1.75
C ALA A 80 -19.38 -15.26 -0.60
N ALA A 81 -18.74 -16.30 -0.07
CA ALA A 81 -19.25 -17.06 1.06
C ALA A 81 -19.40 -16.23 2.34
N GLU A 82 -18.46 -15.30 2.59
CA GLU A 82 -18.56 -14.40 3.75
C GLU A 82 -19.67 -13.36 3.56
N VAL A 83 -19.86 -12.84 2.34
CA VAL A 83 -21.00 -11.97 2.03
C VAL A 83 -22.31 -12.70 2.30
N ASP A 84 -22.46 -13.95 1.87
CA ASP A 84 -23.67 -14.75 2.13
C ASP A 84 -23.92 -14.99 3.62
N ALA A 85 -22.86 -15.25 4.39
CA ALA A 85 -22.97 -15.42 5.83
C ALA A 85 -23.37 -14.13 6.56
N LEU A 86 -22.85 -12.99 6.11
CA LEU A 86 -23.14 -11.67 6.68
C LEU A 86 -24.51 -11.12 6.26
N ASP A 87 -25.02 -11.52 5.09
CA ASP A 87 -26.25 -10.96 4.52
C ASP A 87 -27.44 -11.13 5.45
N GLY A 88 -27.66 -12.35 5.97
CA GLY A 88 -28.74 -12.62 6.91
C GLY A 88 -28.61 -11.86 8.23
N LEU A 89 -27.38 -11.65 8.72
CA LEU A 89 -27.12 -10.89 9.94
C LEU A 89 -27.40 -9.40 9.76
N LEU A 90 -26.98 -8.82 8.65
CA LEU A 90 -27.21 -7.41 8.32
C LEU A 90 -28.67 -7.15 7.95
N GLN A 91 -29.34 -8.09 7.29
CA GLN A 91 -30.77 -8.01 7.06
C GLN A 91 -31.55 -8.02 8.37
N ALA A 92 -31.18 -8.88 9.32
CA ALA A 92 -31.83 -8.96 10.63
C ALA A 92 -31.55 -7.73 11.51
N ALA A 93 -30.31 -7.21 11.49
CA ALA A 93 -29.91 -6.10 12.37
C ALA A 93 -30.27 -4.72 11.80
N ALA A 94 -30.07 -4.51 10.50
CA ALA A 94 -30.17 -3.20 9.84
C ALA A 94 -31.23 -3.14 8.72
N GLY A 95 -31.83 -4.26 8.33
CA GLY A 95 -32.75 -4.31 7.19
C GLY A 95 -32.07 -4.17 5.83
N VAL A 96 -30.74 -4.36 5.78
CA VAL A 96 -29.93 -4.18 4.57
C VAL A 96 -29.39 -5.52 4.09
N SER A 97 -29.66 -5.85 2.82
CA SER A 97 -28.97 -6.94 2.13
C SER A 97 -27.63 -6.43 1.61
N LEU A 98 -26.55 -7.01 2.13
CA LEU A 98 -25.19 -6.77 1.67
C LEU A 98 -25.03 -7.22 0.22
N ARG A 99 -25.54 -8.41 -0.12
CA ARG A 99 -25.44 -8.95 -1.49
C ARG A 99 -26.13 -8.04 -2.50
N ASP A 100 -27.34 -7.59 -2.21
CA ASP A 100 -28.08 -6.69 -3.12
C ASP A 100 -27.39 -5.34 -3.25
N ALA A 101 -26.87 -4.78 -2.14
CA ALA A 101 -26.11 -3.52 -2.16
C ALA A 101 -24.87 -3.58 -3.06
N LEU A 102 -24.17 -4.72 -3.12
CA LEU A 102 -22.99 -4.90 -3.98
C LEU A 102 -23.37 -5.12 -5.46
N LEU A 103 -24.53 -5.70 -5.73
CA LEU A 103 -25.03 -5.96 -7.08
C LEU A 103 -25.70 -4.73 -7.70
N ALA A 104 -26.26 -3.84 -6.88
CA ALA A 104 -26.97 -2.65 -7.31
C ALA A 104 -26.06 -1.66 -8.07
N ASP A 105 -26.63 -1.00 -9.09
CA ASP A 105 -25.94 0.03 -9.87
C ASP A 105 -25.84 1.36 -9.12
N THR A 106 -26.69 1.56 -8.11
CA THR A 106 -26.65 2.69 -7.18
C THR A 106 -26.55 2.18 -5.75
N LEU A 107 -25.92 2.97 -4.89
CA LEU A 107 -25.90 2.76 -3.44
C LEU A 107 -26.48 4.02 -2.81
N PRO A 108 -27.59 3.92 -2.04
CA PRO A 108 -28.08 5.06 -1.27
C PRO A 108 -26.97 5.60 -0.38
N ASP A 109 -26.68 6.89 -0.47
CA ASP A 109 -25.64 7.54 0.35
C ASP A 109 -26.25 8.04 1.68
N THR A 110 -26.96 7.15 2.36
CA THR A 110 -27.52 7.40 3.69
C THR A 110 -26.72 6.58 4.71
N THR A 111 -26.50 7.13 5.90
CA THR A 111 -25.63 6.51 6.91
C THR A 111 -26.16 5.16 7.38
N ASP A 112 -27.48 5.02 7.52
CA ASP A 112 -28.18 3.79 7.89
C ASP A 112 -27.97 2.64 6.90
N VAL A 113 -27.75 2.94 5.61
CA VAL A 113 -27.41 1.94 4.57
C VAL A 113 -25.91 1.76 4.43
N VAL A 114 -25.15 2.85 4.29
CA VAL A 114 -23.71 2.80 3.97
C VAL A 114 -22.89 2.18 5.08
N MET A 115 -23.16 2.49 6.36
CA MET A 115 -22.33 1.99 7.44
C MET A 115 -22.42 0.46 7.61
N PRO A 116 -23.60 -0.17 7.62
CA PRO A 116 -23.71 -1.63 7.62
C PRO A 116 -23.07 -2.29 6.39
N VAL A 117 -23.24 -1.72 5.19
CA VAL A 117 -22.61 -2.24 3.97
C VAL A 117 -21.09 -2.17 4.05
N LEU A 118 -20.53 -1.05 4.51
CA LEU A 118 -19.09 -0.90 4.70
C LEU A 118 -18.54 -1.91 5.72
N PHE A 119 -19.20 -2.07 6.86
CA PHE A 119 -18.84 -3.08 7.85
C PHE A 119 -18.81 -4.48 7.22
N GLY A 120 -19.88 -4.85 6.50
CA GLY A 120 -19.98 -6.14 5.82
C GLY A 120 -18.85 -6.38 4.81
N VAL A 121 -18.57 -5.39 3.95
CA VAL A 121 -17.46 -5.47 2.98
C VAL A 121 -16.11 -5.60 3.68
N GLN A 122 -15.87 -4.83 4.75
CA GLN A 122 -14.60 -4.88 5.47
C GLN A 122 -14.36 -6.25 6.13
N VAL A 123 -15.39 -6.84 6.74
CA VAL A 123 -15.30 -8.21 7.32
C VAL A 123 -15.11 -9.25 6.20
N ALA A 124 -15.82 -9.13 5.07
CA ALA A 124 -15.65 -10.00 3.92
C ALA A 124 -14.24 -9.92 3.29
N LEU A 125 -13.66 -8.72 3.20
CA LEU A 125 -12.28 -8.52 2.74
C LEU A 125 -11.25 -9.09 3.73
N ALA A 126 -11.49 -8.96 5.04
CA ALA A 126 -10.66 -9.59 6.08
C ALA A 126 -10.68 -11.13 5.97
N ARG A 127 -11.85 -11.72 5.68
CA ARG A 127 -11.97 -13.15 5.37
C ARG A 127 -11.24 -13.52 4.10
N LEU A 128 -11.34 -12.70 3.06
CA LEU A 128 -10.62 -12.90 1.80
C LEU A 128 -9.11 -12.94 2.03
N TRP A 129 -8.52 -11.93 2.69
CA TRP A 129 -7.10 -11.95 3.08
C TRP A 129 -6.74 -13.21 3.87
N SER A 130 -7.61 -13.62 4.79
CA SER A 130 -7.42 -14.84 5.58
C SER A 130 -7.36 -16.10 4.72
N SER A 131 -8.15 -16.19 3.64
CA SER A 131 -8.13 -17.35 2.74
C SER A 131 -6.81 -17.51 1.98
N TYR A 132 -6.03 -16.44 1.83
CA TYR A 132 -4.70 -16.45 1.23
C TYR A 132 -3.58 -16.72 2.25
N GLY A 133 -3.94 -16.89 3.53
CA GLY A 133 -3.01 -17.15 4.63
C GLY A 133 -2.46 -15.88 5.29
N LEU A 134 -2.93 -14.68 4.92
CA LEU A 134 -2.60 -13.47 5.67
C LEU A 134 -3.42 -13.46 6.97
N ARG A 135 -2.76 -13.29 8.12
CA ARG A 135 -3.43 -13.01 9.40
C ARG A 135 -2.94 -11.67 9.92
N PRO A 136 -3.79 -10.87 10.57
CA PRO A 136 -3.34 -9.65 11.20
C PRO A 136 -2.50 -9.99 12.42
N ALA A 137 -1.32 -9.40 12.54
CA ALA A 137 -0.58 -9.35 13.79
C ALA A 137 -1.19 -8.31 14.75
N ALA A 138 -1.79 -7.26 14.18
CA ALA A 138 -2.59 -6.30 14.92
C ALA A 138 -3.71 -5.70 14.04
N VAL A 139 -4.66 -5.02 14.66
CA VAL A 139 -5.70 -4.24 13.97
C VAL A 139 -5.76 -2.80 14.47
N ILE A 140 -6.17 -1.91 13.58
CA ILE A 140 -6.49 -0.50 13.87
C ILE A 140 -7.81 -0.19 13.19
N GLY A 141 -8.75 0.41 13.91
CA GLY A 141 -9.99 0.92 13.31
C GLY A 141 -10.02 2.44 13.30
N HIS A 142 -10.61 3.02 12.26
CA HIS A 142 -10.87 4.45 12.16
C HIS A 142 -12.38 4.71 12.30
N SER A 143 -12.82 5.28 13.43
CA SER A 143 -14.25 5.56 13.70
C SER A 143 -15.11 4.29 13.54
N LEU A 144 -16.05 4.26 12.57
CA LEU A 144 -16.83 3.10 12.16
C LEU A 144 -15.98 1.83 11.96
N GLY A 145 -14.78 1.97 11.40
CA GLY A 145 -13.88 0.85 11.15
C GLY A 145 -13.44 0.10 12.41
N GLU A 146 -13.54 0.71 13.61
CA GLU A 146 -13.31 0.02 14.89
C GLU A 146 -14.26 -1.17 15.09
N ILE A 147 -15.48 -1.13 14.53
CA ILE A 147 -16.44 -2.24 14.68
C ILE A 147 -15.95 -3.47 13.90
N ALA A 148 -15.52 -3.29 12.64
CA ALA A 148 -14.93 -4.37 11.85
C ALA A 148 -13.59 -4.85 12.47
N ALA A 149 -12.75 -3.93 12.95
CA ALA A 149 -11.51 -4.27 13.64
C ALA A 149 -11.76 -5.11 14.91
N ALA A 150 -12.77 -4.75 15.71
CA ALA A 150 -13.14 -5.48 16.92
C ALA A 150 -13.63 -6.91 16.60
N VAL A 151 -14.43 -7.08 15.55
CA VAL A 151 -14.86 -8.41 15.09
C VAL A 151 -13.66 -9.24 14.63
N VAL A 152 -12.79 -8.67 13.80
CA VAL A 152 -11.63 -9.39 13.25
C VAL A 152 -10.58 -9.71 14.32
N ALA A 153 -10.47 -8.90 15.36
CA ALA A 153 -9.62 -9.18 16.51
C ALA A 153 -10.23 -10.17 17.52
N GLY A 154 -11.49 -10.56 17.34
CA GLY A 154 -12.23 -11.41 18.27
C GLY A 154 -12.71 -10.69 19.52
N ALA A 155 -12.64 -9.35 19.58
CA ALA A 155 -13.20 -8.58 20.70
C ALA A 155 -14.74 -8.60 20.70
N LEU A 156 -15.34 -8.75 19.52
CA LEU A 156 -16.78 -8.97 19.33
C LEU A 156 -17.00 -10.19 18.44
N ASP A 157 -18.11 -10.89 18.64
CA ASP A 157 -18.64 -11.75 17.58
C ASP A 157 -19.29 -10.90 16.47
N VAL A 158 -19.44 -11.50 15.30
CA VAL A 158 -19.92 -10.80 14.10
C VAL A 158 -21.37 -10.33 14.22
N GLU A 159 -22.21 -11.08 14.93
CA GLU A 159 -23.62 -10.72 15.19
C GLU A 159 -23.72 -9.47 16.07
N THR A 160 -22.91 -9.39 17.13
CA THR A 160 -22.81 -8.22 17.99
C THR A 160 -22.24 -7.04 17.21
N GLY A 161 -21.23 -7.26 16.36
CA GLY A 161 -20.72 -6.24 15.45
C GLY A 161 -21.81 -5.67 14.52
N ALA A 162 -22.62 -6.55 13.92
CA ALA A 162 -23.75 -6.17 13.07
C ALA A 162 -24.80 -5.33 13.83
N ARG A 163 -25.12 -5.71 15.08
CA ARG A 163 -26.01 -4.93 15.95
C ARG A 163 -25.45 -3.56 16.29
N VAL A 164 -24.17 -3.47 16.62
CA VAL A 164 -23.51 -2.20 16.96
C VAL A 164 -23.53 -1.25 15.76
N VAL A 165 -23.16 -1.72 14.56
CA VAL A 165 -23.18 -0.87 13.37
C VAL A 165 -24.60 -0.46 12.98
N ALA A 166 -25.59 -1.35 13.11
CA ALA A 166 -26.99 -1.04 12.80
C ALA A 166 -27.60 0.01 13.74
N ALA A 167 -27.36 -0.12 15.05
CA ALA A 167 -27.83 0.85 16.03
C ALA A 167 -27.21 2.23 15.80
N ARG A 168 -25.88 2.25 15.62
CA ARG A 168 -25.14 3.48 15.35
C ARG A 168 -25.61 4.14 14.05
N SER A 169 -25.71 3.38 12.97
CA SER A 169 -26.02 3.92 11.65
C SER A 169 -27.41 4.56 11.62
N ARG A 170 -28.41 3.88 12.19
CA ARG A 170 -29.78 4.38 12.25
C ARG A 170 -29.91 5.65 13.10
N LEU A 171 -29.25 5.70 14.26
CA LEU A 171 -29.26 6.89 15.11
C LEU A 171 -28.50 8.07 14.47
N MET A 172 -27.40 7.78 13.78
CA MET A 172 -26.68 8.81 13.02
C MET A 172 -27.53 9.35 11.86
N ALA A 173 -28.43 8.55 11.28
CA ALA A 173 -29.34 9.03 10.23
C ALA A 173 -30.42 10.00 10.74
N THR A 174 -30.63 10.13 12.07
CA THR A 174 -31.64 11.06 12.63
C THR A 174 -31.09 12.44 12.96
N VAL A 175 -29.78 12.66 12.80
CA VAL A 175 -29.14 13.96 13.03
C VAL A 175 -28.68 14.55 11.72
N ASP A 176 -28.87 15.85 11.58
CA ASP A 176 -28.45 16.65 10.44
C ASP A 176 -28.11 18.06 10.91
N GLY A 177 -27.39 18.82 10.08
CA GLY A 177 -27.05 20.22 10.35
C GLY A 177 -25.64 20.47 10.89
N GLY A 178 -24.77 19.45 10.88
CA GLY A 178 -23.34 19.62 11.14
C GLY A 178 -22.52 19.59 9.87
N ALA A 179 -21.27 20.04 9.95
CA ALA A 179 -20.29 19.87 8.88
C ALA A 179 -18.98 19.33 9.44
N MET A 180 -18.18 18.71 8.57
CA MET A 180 -16.81 18.30 8.87
C MET A 180 -15.86 18.84 7.80
N ALA A 181 -14.64 19.19 8.18
CA ALA A 181 -13.60 19.62 7.25
C ALA A 181 -12.23 19.03 7.63
N VAL A 182 -11.45 18.65 6.62
CA VAL A 182 -10.04 18.31 6.78
C VAL A 182 -9.18 19.56 6.63
N LEU A 183 -8.23 19.74 7.53
CA LEU A 183 -7.35 20.89 7.63
C LEU A 183 -5.89 20.42 7.63
N ASP A 184 -5.00 21.19 7.01
CA ASP A 184 -3.54 21.03 7.09
C ASP A 184 -2.95 21.65 8.37
N ARG A 185 -3.59 21.37 9.51
CA ARG A 185 -3.18 21.85 10.84
C ARG A 185 -3.04 20.68 11.80
N SER A 186 -1.99 20.72 12.61
CA SER A 186 -1.82 19.85 13.76
C SER A 186 -2.76 20.24 14.91
N GLU A 187 -2.97 19.34 15.85
CA GLU A 187 -3.79 19.60 17.05
C GLU A 187 -3.31 20.83 17.83
N SER A 188 -1.99 21.01 17.97
CA SER A 188 -1.41 22.18 18.66
C SER A 188 -1.73 23.50 17.97
N GLU A 189 -1.93 23.49 16.66
CA GLU A 189 -2.26 24.68 15.86
C GLU A 189 -3.77 24.96 15.82
N LEU A 190 -4.61 23.99 16.16
CA LEU A 190 -6.06 24.17 16.18
C LEU A 190 -6.56 24.95 17.39
N GLY A 191 -5.85 24.90 18.52
CA GLY A 191 -6.34 25.45 19.79
C GLY A 191 -6.66 26.95 19.75
N GLU A 192 -5.99 27.72 18.88
CA GLU A 192 -6.31 29.14 18.63
C GLU A 192 -7.54 29.30 17.71
N LEU A 193 -7.60 28.52 16.65
CA LEU A 193 -8.69 28.56 15.66
C LEU A 193 -10.02 28.12 16.29
N THR A 194 -10.03 27.07 17.11
CA THR A 194 -11.26 26.61 17.80
C THR A 194 -11.76 27.58 18.86
N ARG A 195 -10.95 28.56 19.31
CA ARG A 195 -11.41 29.62 20.20
C ARG A 195 -12.18 30.71 19.46
N GLU A 196 -11.84 30.97 18.19
CA GLU A 196 -12.56 31.90 17.31
C GLU A 196 -13.88 31.28 16.81
N PHE A 197 -13.91 29.95 16.63
CA PHE A 197 -15.08 29.18 16.18
C PHE A 197 -15.58 28.24 17.29
N PRO A 198 -16.40 28.72 18.25
CA PRO A 198 -16.76 27.98 19.45
C PRO A 198 -17.62 26.74 19.19
N SER A 199 -18.26 26.61 18.03
CA SER A 199 -18.96 25.38 17.62
C SER A 199 -17.98 24.27 17.24
N VAL A 200 -16.82 24.64 16.68
CA VAL A 200 -15.87 23.74 16.02
C VAL A 200 -15.03 22.97 17.03
N GLN A 201 -15.06 21.65 16.92
CA GLN A 201 -14.29 20.73 17.74
C GLN A 201 -13.42 19.82 16.87
N LEU A 202 -12.28 19.38 17.42
CA LEU A 202 -11.46 18.35 16.79
C LEU A 202 -12.22 17.02 16.77
N ALA A 203 -12.42 16.44 15.59
CA ALA A 203 -13.11 15.17 15.40
C ALA A 203 -12.15 14.01 15.11
N VAL A 204 -11.04 14.27 14.40
CA VAL A 204 -10.04 13.23 14.04
C VAL A 204 -8.63 13.81 14.10
N HIS A 205 -7.75 13.14 14.86
CA HIS A 205 -6.30 13.25 14.73
C HIS A 205 -5.89 12.34 13.56
N SER A 206 -5.92 12.89 12.34
CA SER A 206 -5.74 12.09 11.12
C SER A 206 -4.27 11.75 10.87
N SER A 207 -3.40 12.75 10.92
CA SER A 207 -1.96 12.59 10.77
C SER A 207 -1.21 13.68 11.56
N PRO A 208 0.13 13.68 11.61
CA PRO A 208 0.90 14.73 12.28
C PRO A 208 0.66 16.14 11.75
N ARG A 209 0.27 16.29 10.48
CA ARG A 209 0.05 17.60 9.83
C ARG A 209 -1.40 17.84 9.41
N HIS A 210 -2.27 16.85 9.57
CA HIS A 210 -3.67 16.95 9.17
C HIS A 210 -4.61 16.54 10.29
N SER A 211 -5.69 17.30 10.42
CA SER A 211 -6.77 17.06 11.36
C SER A 211 -8.12 17.15 10.67
N VAL A 212 -9.14 16.54 11.25
CA VAL A 212 -10.53 16.79 10.84
C VAL A 212 -11.24 17.46 12.00
N VAL A 213 -11.88 18.59 11.70
CA VAL A 213 -12.75 19.30 12.63
C VAL A 213 -14.20 19.11 12.23
N ALA A 214 -15.10 19.31 13.19
CA ALA A 214 -16.53 19.25 12.98
C ALA A 214 -17.28 20.21 13.91
N GLY A 215 -18.45 20.66 13.50
CA GLY A 215 -19.29 21.60 14.25
C GLY A 215 -20.40 22.18 13.37
N ASP A 216 -20.85 23.39 13.71
CA ASP A 216 -21.90 24.07 12.96
C ASP A 216 -21.44 24.37 11.52
N ALA A 217 -22.33 24.16 10.55
CA ALA A 217 -21.97 24.24 9.14
C ALA A 217 -21.38 25.60 8.74
N ASP A 218 -21.93 26.70 9.26
CA ASP A 218 -21.49 28.06 8.95
C ASP A 218 -20.10 28.36 9.53
N GLU A 219 -19.82 27.93 10.76
CA GLU A 219 -18.51 28.14 11.38
C GLU A 219 -17.43 27.26 10.74
N VAL A 220 -17.75 26.01 10.40
CA VAL A 220 -16.82 25.13 9.66
C VAL A 220 -16.51 25.74 8.29
N ALA A 221 -17.51 26.28 7.59
CA ALA A 221 -17.30 26.95 6.31
C ALA A 221 -16.43 28.21 6.46
N ALA A 222 -16.67 29.02 7.48
CA ALA A 222 -15.86 30.21 7.77
C ALA A 222 -14.42 29.87 8.12
N LEU A 223 -14.18 28.80 8.90
CA LEU A 223 -12.83 28.31 9.21
C LEU A 223 -12.10 27.81 7.96
N VAL A 224 -12.79 27.06 7.08
CA VAL A 224 -12.23 26.62 5.79
C VAL A 224 -11.84 27.81 4.93
N ALA A 225 -12.70 28.83 4.83
CA ALA A 225 -12.41 30.04 4.09
C ALA A 225 -11.18 30.77 4.66
N ARG A 226 -11.14 30.97 5.99
CA ARG A 226 -10.02 31.60 6.69
C ARG A 226 -8.68 30.93 6.40
N ILE A 227 -8.62 29.60 6.48
CA ILE A 227 -7.38 28.85 6.23
C ILE A 227 -6.97 28.97 4.77
N THR A 228 -7.94 28.88 3.85
CA THR A 228 -7.69 28.96 2.40
C THR A 228 -7.22 30.35 1.99
N GLU A 229 -7.82 31.42 2.54
CA GLU A 229 -7.40 32.82 2.32
C GLU A 229 -5.98 33.08 2.82
N ALA A 230 -5.55 32.39 3.89
CA ALA A 230 -4.19 32.41 4.40
C ALA A 230 -3.21 31.52 3.60
N GLY A 231 -3.68 30.88 2.52
CA GLY A 231 -2.86 30.00 1.66
C GLY A 231 -2.68 28.56 2.18
N GLY A 232 -3.39 28.17 3.24
CA GLY A 232 -3.42 26.81 3.75
C GLY A 232 -4.41 25.91 3.01
N PHE A 233 -4.28 24.60 3.22
CA PHE A 233 -5.21 23.60 2.69
C PHE A 233 -6.32 23.30 3.70
N ALA A 234 -7.57 23.58 3.30
CA ALA A 234 -8.76 23.15 4.01
C ALA A 234 -9.81 22.67 3.01
N ARG A 235 -10.52 21.58 3.33
CA ARG A 235 -11.55 21.03 2.44
C ARG A 235 -12.73 20.46 3.23
N PRO A 236 -13.98 20.82 2.87
CA PRO A 236 -15.15 20.18 3.46
C PRO A 236 -15.20 18.69 3.09
N LEU A 237 -15.68 17.88 4.03
CA LEU A 237 -16.00 16.48 3.81
C LEU A 237 -17.48 16.37 3.43
N PRO A 238 -17.85 15.47 2.51
CA PRO A 238 -19.25 15.26 2.10
C PRO A 238 -19.99 14.45 3.17
N VAL A 239 -20.14 15.02 4.37
CA VAL A 239 -20.83 14.45 5.52
C VAL A 239 -21.59 15.58 6.21
N SER A 240 -22.90 15.43 6.38
CA SER A 240 -23.77 16.44 7.01
C SER A 240 -23.95 16.25 8.52
N ILE A 241 -23.05 15.46 9.13
CA ILE A 241 -23.06 15.11 10.55
C ILE A 241 -21.71 15.47 11.15
N ALA A 242 -21.73 16.22 12.25
CA ALA A 242 -20.57 16.48 13.06
C ALA A 242 -20.30 15.30 14.02
N GLY A 243 -19.81 14.18 13.47
CA GLY A 243 -19.43 13.01 14.28
C GLY A 243 -18.22 13.32 15.17
N HIS A 244 -18.11 12.63 16.31
CA HIS A 244 -17.00 12.78 17.27
C HIS A 244 -16.92 14.14 18.00
N THR A 245 -18.02 14.90 18.00
CA THR A 245 -18.18 16.17 18.73
C THR A 245 -19.32 16.04 19.73
N ARG A 246 -19.65 17.12 20.46
CA ARG A 246 -20.84 17.20 21.30
C ARG A 246 -22.15 17.04 20.54
N ASP A 247 -22.16 17.19 19.21
CA ASP A 247 -23.39 17.15 18.42
C ASP A 247 -24.01 15.74 18.40
N VAL A 248 -23.24 14.71 18.77
CA VAL A 248 -23.74 13.35 18.96
C VAL A 248 -24.20 13.06 20.40
N ASP A 249 -24.09 14.00 21.35
CA ASP A 249 -24.53 13.83 22.75
C ASP A 249 -26.00 13.38 22.86
N PRO A 250 -26.96 13.93 22.08
CA PRO A 250 -28.34 13.47 22.09
C PRO A 250 -28.52 12.00 21.67
N LEU A 251 -27.56 11.43 20.93
CA LEU A 251 -27.60 10.05 20.45
C LEU A 251 -27.07 9.04 21.48
N LEU A 252 -26.30 9.47 22.48
CA LEU A 252 -25.62 8.55 23.41
C LEU A 252 -26.62 7.77 24.27
N GLY A 253 -27.65 8.44 24.81
CA GLY A 253 -28.70 7.78 25.60
C GLY A 253 -29.53 6.77 24.80
N PRO A 254 -30.05 7.12 23.61
CA PRO A 254 -30.66 6.17 22.68
C PRO A 254 -29.75 4.99 22.32
N LEU A 255 -28.48 5.25 21.98
CA LEU A 255 -27.53 4.21 21.61
C LEU A 255 -27.28 3.24 22.77
N ALA A 256 -27.07 3.75 23.98
CA ALA A 256 -26.86 2.92 25.17
C ALA A 256 -28.06 1.98 25.42
N ARG A 257 -29.29 2.49 25.30
CA ARG A 257 -30.51 1.71 25.49
C ARG A 257 -30.66 0.61 24.45
N GLU A 258 -30.37 0.92 23.19
CA GLU A 258 -30.48 -0.04 22.09
C GLU A 258 -29.41 -1.14 22.14
N LEU A 259 -28.16 -0.76 22.41
CA LEU A 259 -27.08 -1.74 22.54
C LEU A 259 -27.30 -2.64 23.77
N GLY A 260 -27.88 -2.08 24.84
CA GLY A 260 -28.00 -2.76 26.12
C GLY A 260 -26.62 -3.16 26.63
N ARG A 261 -26.47 -4.41 27.11
CA ARG A 261 -25.17 -4.97 27.47
C ARG A 261 -24.51 -5.60 26.25
N VAL A 262 -23.48 -4.95 25.70
CA VAL A 262 -22.60 -5.53 24.68
C VAL A 262 -21.73 -6.61 25.31
N ARG A 263 -21.75 -7.83 24.75
CA ARG A 263 -20.91 -8.95 25.20
C ARG A 263 -19.56 -8.89 24.50
N ALA A 264 -18.66 -8.08 25.06
CA ALA A 264 -17.28 -8.01 24.60
C ALA A 264 -16.41 -9.11 25.23
N THR A 265 -15.40 -9.57 24.49
CA THR A 265 -14.41 -10.53 24.97
C THR A 265 -13.00 -9.99 24.77
N ALA A 266 -12.01 -10.60 25.42
CA ALA A 266 -10.62 -10.23 25.22
C ALA A 266 -10.18 -10.61 23.79
N PRO A 267 -9.62 -9.68 23.01
CA PRO A 267 -9.24 -9.97 21.62
C PRO A 267 -8.09 -10.98 21.55
N HIS A 268 -8.12 -11.86 20.56
CA HIS A 268 -7.02 -12.78 20.25
C HIS A 268 -5.94 -12.13 19.38
N THR A 269 -6.23 -10.96 18.78
CA THR A 269 -5.30 -10.17 17.97
C THR A 269 -5.08 -8.83 18.64
N ARG A 270 -3.83 -8.36 18.70
CA ARG A 270 -3.50 -7.04 19.26
C ARG A 270 -4.34 -5.96 18.59
N ARG A 271 -4.97 -5.11 19.39
CA ARG A 271 -5.75 -3.96 18.92
C ARG A 271 -5.03 -2.69 19.34
N TYR A 272 -4.84 -1.75 18.43
CA TYR A 272 -4.50 -0.38 18.78
C TYR A 272 -5.74 0.48 18.61
N THR A 273 -6.29 0.96 19.73
CA THR A 273 -7.53 1.73 19.72
C THR A 273 -7.29 3.16 19.25
N SER A 274 -8.20 3.68 18.44
CA SER A 274 -8.29 5.11 18.13
C SER A 274 -9.27 5.85 19.03
N VAL A 275 -9.86 5.19 20.04
CA VAL A 275 -10.91 5.77 20.89
C VAL A 275 -10.35 6.32 22.20
N LEU A 276 -9.49 5.54 22.85
CA LEU A 276 -8.96 5.83 24.19
C LEU A 276 -7.65 6.62 24.10
N ASP A 277 -7.28 7.29 25.20
CA ASP A 277 -6.06 8.09 25.24
C ASP A 277 -4.80 7.22 25.14
N ASP A 278 -4.83 6.04 25.75
CA ASP A 278 -3.81 5.01 25.53
C ASP A 278 -4.20 4.12 24.34
N PRO A 279 -3.51 4.22 23.19
CA PRO A 279 -3.77 3.37 22.03
C PRO A 279 -3.51 1.89 22.32
N ARG A 280 -2.72 1.55 23.34
CA ARG A 280 -2.41 0.15 23.73
C ARG A 280 -3.36 -0.40 24.81
N SER A 281 -4.40 0.35 25.16
CA SER A 281 -5.36 -0.05 26.19
C SER A 281 -6.02 -1.41 25.89
N GLU A 282 -6.08 -2.25 26.91
CA GLU A 282 -6.72 -3.57 26.87
C GLU A 282 -8.21 -3.52 27.26
N ALA A 283 -8.81 -2.33 27.33
CA ALA A 283 -10.22 -2.17 27.63
C ALA A 283 -11.10 -2.99 26.66
N LEU A 284 -12.16 -3.59 27.21
CA LEU A 284 -13.14 -4.35 26.44
C LEU A 284 -13.96 -3.40 25.55
N CYS A 285 -14.38 -3.89 24.37
CA CYS A 285 -15.26 -3.16 23.46
C CYS A 285 -16.73 -3.26 23.90
N ASP A 286 -17.02 -2.89 25.15
CA ASP A 286 -18.36 -2.91 25.73
C ASP A 286 -19.21 -1.69 25.30
N THR A 287 -20.39 -1.54 25.90
CA THR A 287 -21.31 -0.45 25.56
C THR A 287 -20.66 0.93 25.75
N ASP A 288 -19.95 1.14 26.87
CA ASP A 288 -19.30 2.42 27.17
C ASP A 288 -18.19 2.71 26.17
N TYR A 289 -17.45 1.69 25.72
CA TYR A 289 -16.49 1.83 24.62
C TYR A 289 -17.15 2.32 23.33
N TRP A 290 -18.32 1.81 22.96
CA TRP A 290 -19.00 2.22 21.72
C TRP A 290 -19.64 3.62 21.82
N LEU A 291 -20.12 4.01 23.01
CA LEU A 291 -20.52 5.39 23.27
C LEU A 291 -19.32 6.34 23.14
N ALA A 292 -18.18 5.96 23.72
CA ALA A 292 -16.92 6.70 23.61
C ALA A 292 -16.43 6.75 22.15
N ASN A 293 -16.55 5.67 21.38
CA ASN A 293 -16.18 5.62 19.97
C ASN A 293 -16.99 6.62 19.13
N LEU A 294 -18.29 6.75 19.39
CA LEU A 294 -19.14 7.73 18.69
C LEU A 294 -18.79 9.16 19.09
N ARG A 295 -18.53 9.39 20.39
CA ARG A 295 -18.43 10.74 20.99
C ARG A 295 -17.04 11.37 20.96
N ARG A 296 -15.99 10.58 21.16
CA ARG A 296 -14.63 11.08 21.34
C ARG A 296 -13.95 11.30 19.99
N PRO A 297 -12.98 12.23 19.90
CA PRO A 297 -12.14 12.39 18.73
C PRO A 297 -11.40 11.08 18.39
N VAL A 298 -11.29 10.78 17.10
CA VAL A 298 -10.58 9.61 16.60
C VAL A 298 -9.07 9.87 16.64
N ARG A 299 -8.35 9.13 17.47
CA ARG A 299 -6.90 9.23 17.70
C ARG A 299 -6.11 8.31 16.74
N PHE A 300 -6.32 8.47 15.43
CA PHE A 300 -5.73 7.57 14.42
C PHE A 300 -4.21 7.66 14.37
N THR A 301 -3.64 8.88 14.37
CA THR A 301 -2.19 9.12 14.42
C THR A 301 -1.54 8.38 15.59
N GLN A 302 -2.15 8.43 16.77
CA GLN A 302 -1.63 7.82 18.00
C GLN A 302 -1.64 6.28 17.88
N ALA A 303 -2.72 5.70 17.36
CA ALA A 303 -2.82 4.25 17.14
C ALA A 303 -1.76 3.74 16.15
N VAL A 304 -1.57 4.45 15.03
CA VAL A 304 -0.57 4.08 14.01
C VAL A 304 0.85 4.23 14.55
N ARG A 305 1.13 5.33 15.27
CA ARG A 305 2.43 5.56 15.90
C ARG A 305 2.75 4.45 16.91
N ALA A 306 1.80 4.08 17.76
CA ALA A 306 1.99 3.00 18.74
C ALA A 306 2.31 1.67 18.05
N ALA A 307 1.63 1.34 16.96
CA ALA A 307 1.95 0.14 16.18
C ALA A 307 3.35 0.21 15.56
N ALA A 308 3.78 1.37 15.06
CA ALA A 308 5.11 1.54 14.49
C ALA A 308 6.22 1.41 15.56
N GLU A 309 6.01 1.99 16.73
CA GLU A 309 6.90 1.87 17.91
C GLU A 309 7.01 0.41 18.38
N ASP A 310 5.91 -0.34 18.32
CA ASP A 310 5.87 -1.78 18.65
C ASP A 310 6.47 -2.66 17.52
N GLY A 311 7.09 -2.05 16.51
CA GLY A 311 7.89 -2.74 15.49
C GLY A 311 7.12 -3.16 14.23
N HIS A 312 5.85 -2.80 14.07
CA HIS A 312 5.12 -3.11 12.85
C HIS A 312 5.61 -2.29 11.65
N ARG A 313 5.79 -2.96 10.50
CA ARG A 313 6.28 -2.35 9.25
C ARG A 313 5.41 -2.65 8.04
N VAL A 314 4.25 -3.28 8.25
CA VAL A 314 3.31 -3.62 7.18
C VAL A 314 1.92 -3.20 7.59
N PHE A 315 1.30 -2.36 6.77
CA PHE A 315 -0.04 -1.84 7.00
C PHE A 315 -0.91 -2.11 5.77
N VAL A 316 -2.00 -2.82 5.99
CA VAL A 316 -2.96 -3.19 4.95
C VAL A 316 -4.29 -2.51 5.26
N GLU A 317 -4.68 -1.53 4.46
CA GLU A 317 -6.01 -0.93 4.57
C GLU A 317 -7.06 -1.87 3.98
N VAL A 318 -7.92 -2.41 4.85
CA VAL A 318 -9.01 -3.33 4.53
C VAL A 318 -10.26 -2.48 4.26
N ALA A 319 -10.46 -2.12 2.99
CA ALA A 319 -11.51 -1.20 2.57
C ALA A 319 -11.84 -1.35 1.08
N PRO A 320 -13.06 -0.97 0.64
CA PRO A 320 -13.44 -0.90 -0.77
C PRO A 320 -12.74 0.22 -1.56
N HIS A 321 -12.13 1.18 -0.86
CA HIS A 321 -11.27 2.21 -1.43
C HIS A 321 -10.37 2.77 -0.33
N PRO A 322 -9.07 3.05 -0.61
CA PRO A 322 -8.16 3.63 0.37
C PRO A 322 -8.54 5.06 0.73
N THR A 323 -8.80 5.32 2.01
CA THR A 323 -8.92 6.66 2.58
C THR A 323 -7.83 6.94 3.62
N GLN A 324 -7.12 5.91 4.10
CA GLN A 324 -6.14 6.03 5.19
C GLN A 324 -4.69 5.91 4.75
N LEU A 325 -4.38 5.49 3.51
CA LEU A 325 -2.99 5.32 3.04
C LEU A 325 -2.12 6.57 3.20
N HIS A 326 -2.64 7.76 2.90
CA HIS A 326 -1.89 9.00 3.05
C HIS A 326 -1.61 9.34 4.52
N PRO A 327 -2.64 9.42 5.41
CA PRO A 327 -2.42 9.57 6.85
C PRO A 327 -1.49 8.52 7.47
N LEU A 328 -1.61 7.24 7.06
CA LEU A 328 -0.71 6.16 7.47
C LEU A 328 0.73 6.47 7.09
N THR A 329 0.99 6.78 5.82
CA THR A 329 2.34 7.03 5.30
C THR A 329 2.99 8.22 6.00
N GLU A 330 2.23 9.29 6.23
CA GLU A 330 2.73 10.48 6.91
C GLU A 330 3.08 10.19 8.38
N THR A 331 2.20 9.48 9.09
CA THR A 331 2.43 9.09 10.49
C THR A 331 3.63 8.14 10.62
N LEU A 332 3.75 7.17 9.71
CA LEU A 332 4.86 6.21 9.72
C LEU A 332 6.20 6.89 9.45
N ARG A 333 6.25 7.85 8.51
CA ARG A 333 7.45 8.67 8.29
C ARG A 333 7.82 9.46 9.55
N ALA A 334 6.85 10.13 10.18
CA ALA A 334 7.09 10.88 11.42
C ALA A 334 7.54 9.99 12.59
N ALA A 335 7.15 8.71 12.59
CA ALA A 335 7.59 7.71 13.57
C ALA A 335 8.93 7.02 13.21
N GLY A 336 9.63 7.47 12.16
CA GLY A 336 10.91 6.86 11.73
C GLY A 336 10.76 5.50 11.03
N ALA A 337 9.57 5.18 10.53
CA ALA A 337 9.24 3.93 9.83
C ALA A 337 8.88 4.19 8.35
N GLU A 338 9.63 5.06 7.68
CA GLU A 338 9.38 5.48 6.29
C GLU A 338 9.52 4.38 5.24
N GLU A 339 10.22 3.29 5.58
CA GLU A 339 10.34 2.09 4.74
C GLU A 339 9.17 1.10 4.90
N ALA A 340 8.18 1.41 5.75
CA ALA A 340 7.04 0.54 5.96
C ALA A 340 6.25 0.30 4.67
N LEU A 341 5.84 -0.96 4.46
CA LEU A 341 4.98 -1.35 3.35
C LEU A 341 3.54 -0.97 3.68
N VAL A 342 2.97 -0.04 2.92
CA VAL A 342 1.58 0.42 3.05
C VAL A 342 0.81 0.09 1.78
N THR A 343 -0.29 -0.64 1.90
CA THR A 343 -1.13 -1.01 0.74
C THR A 343 -2.61 -0.98 1.07
N GLY A 344 -3.44 -0.66 0.08
CA GLY A 344 -4.90 -0.76 0.17
C GLY A 344 -5.39 -2.07 -0.43
N THR A 345 -6.61 -2.49 -0.07
CA THR A 345 -7.20 -3.74 -0.58
C THR A 345 -7.86 -3.56 -1.95
N LEU A 346 -8.77 -2.60 -2.09
CA LEU A 346 -9.47 -2.30 -3.34
C LEU A 346 -9.34 -0.82 -3.72
N ARG A 347 -9.73 -0.45 -4.94
CA ARG A 347 -9.70 0.93 -5.41
C ARG A 347 -10.91 1.22 -6.29
N ARG A 348 -11.65 2.29 -5.95
CA ARG A 348 -12.72 2.86 -6.77
C ARG A 348 -12.35 2.98 -8.24
N GLY A 349 -13.26 2.58 -9.11
CA GLY A 349 -13.12 2.72 -10.56
C GLY A 349 -12.10 1.77 -11.20
N THR A 350 -11.65 0.75 -10.46
CA THR A 350 -10.76 -0.30 -10.98
C THR A 350 -11.43 -1.66 -10.92
N ASP A 351 -10.83 -2.63 -11.59
CA ASP A 351 -11.26 -4.02 -11.49
C ASP A 351 -10.92 -4.57 -10.09
N ASP A 352 -11.95 -4.95 -9.31
CA ASP A 352 -11.78 -5.35 -7.90
C ASP A 352 -10.81 -6.53 -7.74
N ALA A 353 -10.93 -7.54 -8.60
CA ALA A 353 -10.11 -8.74 -8.53
C ALA A 353 -8.65 -8.43 -8.89
N LEU A 354 -8.42 -7.62 -9.92
CA LEU A 354 -7.08 -7.16 -10.29
C LEU A 354 -6.46 -6.33 -9.17
N SER A 355 -7.21 -5.40 -8.58
CA SER A 355 -6.75 -4.56 -7.48
C SER A 355 -6.36 -5.38 -6.25
N PHE A 356 -7.21 -6.31 -5.82
CA PHE A 356 -6.90 -7.22 -4.71
C PHE A 356 -5.65 -8.06 -5.01
N ARG A 357 -5.54 -8.64 -6.21
CA ARG A 357 -4.40 -9.48 -6.60
C ARG A 357 -3.11 -8.67 -6.75
N THR A 358 -3.18 -7.41 -7.14
CA THR A 358 -2.04 -6.47 -7.13
C THR A 358 -1.60 -6.15 -5.72
N ALA A 359 -2.54 -5.92 -4.79
CA ALA A 359 -2.21 -5.74 -3.37
C ALA A 359 -1.55 -7.00 -2.78
N LEU A 360 -2.10 -8.19 -3.07
CA LEU A 360 -1.54 -9.47 -2.67
C LEU A 360 -0.12 -9.68 -3.23
N ALA A 361 0.08 -9.35 -4.51
CA ALA A 361 1.39 -9.38 -5.14
C ALA A 361 2.38 -8.45 -4.44
N GLY A 362 1.96 -7.24 -4.05
CA GLY A 362 2.74 -6.30 -3.23
C GLY A 362 3.25 -6.93 -1.93
N LEU A 363 2.38 -7.64 -1.21
CA LEU A 363 2.77 -8.34 0.02
C LEU A 363 3.76 -9.50 -0.24
N LEU A 364 3.50 -10.30 -1.28
CA LEU A 364 4.38 -11.41 -1.69
C LEU A 364 5.80 -10.94 -2.07
N VAL A 365 5.89 -9.87 -2.88
CA VAL A 365 7.19 -9.30 -3.28
C VAL A 365 7.84 -8.50 -2.16
N GLY A 366 7.05 -7.99 -1.21
CA GLY A 366 7.53 -7.35 0.01
C GLY A 366 8.23 -8.33 0.96
N GLY A 367 7.81 -9.60 0.98
CA GLY A 367 8.44 -10.61 1.84
C GLY A 367 7.47 -11.49 2.60
N LEU A 368 6.18 -11.14 2.65
CA LEU A 368 5.24 -11.77 3.56
C LEU A 368 4.94 -13.22 3.17
N PRO A 369 4.91 -14.15 4.15
CA PRO A 369 4.49 -15.51 3.91
C PRO A 369 2.97 -15.55 3.72
N LEU A 370 2.53 -16.06 2.57
CA LEU A 370 1.11 -16.23 2.22
C LEU A 370 0.88 -17.68 1.79
N PRO A 371 0.85 -18.62 2.76
CA PRO A 371 0.90 -20.05 2.48
C PRO A 371 -0.33 -20.57 1.71
N GLY A 372 -1.44 -19.83 1.71
CA GLY A 372 -2.64 -20.19 0.93
C GLY A 372 -2.68 -19.61 -0.48
N ALA A 373 -1.76 -18.69 -0.84
CA ALA A 373 -1.85 -17.96 -2.10
C ALA A 373 -1.76 -18.86 -3.33
N ARG A 374 -0.90 -19.88 -3.30
CA ARG A 374 -0.73 -20.81 -4.44
C ARG A 374 -1.99 -21.63 -4.69
N GLU A 375 -2.58 -22.16 -3.63
CA GLU A 375 -3.76 -23.01 -3.66
C GLU A 375 -5.00 -22.21 -4.05
N SER A 376 -5.20 -21.03 -3.46
CA SER A 376 -6.34 -20.16 -3.74
C SER A 376 -6.31 -19.61 -5.17
N LEU A 377 -5.14 -19.20 -5.68
CA LEU A 377 -5.02 -18.63 -7.03
C LEU A 377 -5.00 -19.67 -8.14
N HIS A 378 -4.46 -20.84 -7.86
CA HIS A 378 -4.21 -21.86 -8.88
C HIS A 378 -4.64 -23.26 -8.43
N PRO A 379 -5.92 -23.45 -8.02
CA PRO A 379 -6.39 -24.71 -7.44
C PRO A 379 -6.22 -25.90 -8.38
N HIS A 380 -6.43 -25.70 -9.69
CA HIS A 380 -6.36 -26.75 -10.71
C HIS A 380 -5.07 -26.73 -11.55
N GLY A 381 -4.09 -25.90 -11.18
CA GLY A 381 -2.85 -25.83 -11.95
C GLY A 381 -2.05 -27.15 -11.87
N ARG A 382 -1.33 -27.48 -12.94
CA ARG A 382 -0.30 -28.54 -12.90
C ARG A 382 1.08 -27.94 -12.69
N ILE A 383 1.96 -28.68 -12.04
CA ILE A 383 3.38 -28.36 -12.00
C ILE A 383 3.97 -28.65 -13.37
N THR A 384 4.72 -27.69 -13.90
CA THR A 384 5.40 -27.77 -15.20
C THR A 384 6.87 -27.41 -15.04
N ASP A 385 7.71 -27.94 -15.92
CA ASP A 385 9.10 -27.53 -16.00
C ASP A 385 9.21 -26.09 -16.46
N LEU A 386 10.08 -25.33 -15.81
CA LEU A 386 10.42 -23.96 -16.16
C LEU A 386 11.93 -23.84 -16.24
N PRO A 387 12.46 -22.89 -17.03
CA PRO A 387 13.88 -22.56 -17.00
C PRO A 387 14.38 -22.39 -15.56
N SER A 388 15.59 -22.89 -15.30
CA SER A 388 16.27 -22.63 -14.03
C SER A 388 16.52 -21.12 -13.89
N PRO A 389 16.56 -20.58 -12.66
CA PRO A 389 17.13 -19.26 -12.42
C PRO A 389 18.47 -19.12 -13.15
N ARG A 390 18.69 -17.96 -13.78
CA ARG A 390 19.99 -17.67 -14.40
C ARG A 390 20.96 -17.24 -13.33
N TRP A 391 21.98 -18.06 -13.10
CA TRP A 391 23.13 -17.69 -12.28
C TRP A 391 23.91 -16.57 -12.97
N ARG A 392 24.36 -15.60 -12.18
CA ARG A 392 25.45 -14.70 -12.60
C ARG A 392 26.75 -15.39 -12.20
N HIS A 393 27.40 -16.02 -13.17
CA HIS A 393 28.64 -16.77 -12.91
C HIS A 393 29.79 -15.80 -12.72
N ARG A 394 30.58 -16.01 -11.65
CA ARG A 394 31.90 -15.41 -11.47
C ARG A 394 32.93 -16.52 -11.50
N THR A 395 34.09 -16.25 -12.09
CA THR A 395 35.19 -17.21 -12.11
C THR A 395 35.96 -17.09 -10.80
N PHE A 396 35.89 -18.12 -9.96
CA PHE A 396 36.69 -18.22 -8.75
C PHE A 396 37.82 -19.22 -8.99
N TRP A 397 39.07 -18.79 -8.81
CA TRP A 397 40.25 -19.64 -8.95
C TRP A 397 41.29 -19.32 -7.86
N PRO A 398 41.84 -20.32 -7.14
CA PRO A 398 42.84 -20.09 -6.10
C PRO A 398 44.07 -19.34 -6.64
N GLY A 399 44.56 -18.33 -5.92
CA GLY A 399 45.74 -17.53 -6.29
C GLY A 399 45.46 -16.37 -7.27
N ARG A 400 44.24 -16.24 -7.77
CA ARG A 400 43.75 -15.00 -8.39
C ARG A 400 42.93 -14.23 -7.36
N THR A 401 43.36 -13.01 -7.03
CA THR A 401 42.47 -12.06 -6.36
C THR A 401 41.23 -11.94 -7.25
N PRO A 402 40.01 -12.09 -6.71
CA PRO A 402 38.80 -11.83 -7.47
C PRO A 402 38.96 -10.45 -8.09
N GLU A 403 38.80 -10.33 -9.40
CA GLU A 403 38.64 -9.00 -9.99
C GLU A 403 37.48 -8.33 -9.23
N PRO A 404 37.70 -7.13 -8.65
CA PRO A 404 36.59 -6.35 -8.09
C PRO A 404 35.55 -6.29 -9.19
N ASP A 405 34.28 -6.43 -8.79
CA ASP A 405 33.14 -6.53 -9.69
C ASP A 405 33.38 -5.56 -10.86
N ALA A 406 33.75 -6.08 -12.04
CA ALA A 406 33.20 -5.52 -13.25
C ALA A 406 31.75 -5.83 -13.01
N THR A 407 31.07 -4.84 -12.42
CA THR A 407 29.65 -4.82 -12.27
C THR A 407 29.09 -5.47 -13.52
N ALA A 408 27.93 -6.11 -13.43
CA ALA A 408 27.09 -6.12 -14.62
C ALA A 408 27.11 -4.68 -15.22
N PRO A 409 26.50 -4.40 -16.36
CA PRO A 409 25.74 -3.20 -16.27
C PRO A 409 24.89 -3.31 -14.94
N VAL A 410 25.32 -2.59 -13.89
CA VAL A 410 24.46 -1.52 -13.41
C VAL A 410 23.91 -0.96 -14.72
N LEU A 411 22.67 -0.54 -14.79
CA LEU A 411 22.59 0.70 -15.58
C LEU A 411 23.66 1.56 -14.90
N GLU A 412 24.88 1.65 -15.46
CA GLU A 412 25.84 2.67 -15.13
C GLU A 412 24.85 3.82 -15.09
N PRO A 413 24.58 4.43 -13.91
CA PRO A 413 23.90 5.70 -13.96
C PRO A 413 24.77 6.40 -14.97
N GLY A 414 24.22 6.62 -16.17
CA GLY A 414 25.12 6.79 -17.29
C GLY A 414 26.11 7.85 -16.85
N THR A 415 27.28 7.90 -17.45
CA THR A 415 27.82 9.23 -17.70
C THR A 415 26.79 9.95 -18.57
N HIS A 416 25.73 10.33 -17.90
CA HIS A 416 24.49 10.97 -18.18
C HIS A 416 24.76 12.10 -17.24
N ASP A 417 25.29 13.17 -17.82
CA ASP A 417 25.39 14.45 -17.16
C ASP A 417 24.17 14.66 -16.23
N PRO A 418 24.30 15.40 -15.13
CA PRO A 418 23.19 15.63 -14.21
C PRO A 418 21.87 16.01 -14.91
N LEU A 419 21.96 16.63 -16.09
CA LEU A 419 20.84 16.95 -16.98
C LEU A 419 20.11 15.71 -17.54
N SER A 420 20.80 14.65 -17.95
CA SER A 420 20.25 13.41 -18.47
C SER A 420 19.58 12.56 -17.38
N ARG A 421 20.16 12.51 -16.18
CA ARG A 421 19.55 11.87 -15.00
C ARG A 421 18.31 12.63 -14.50
N LEU A 422 18.38 13.96 -14.51
CA LEU A 422 17.22 14.81 -14.19
C LEU A 422 16.10 14.63 -15.22
N ARG A 423 16.44 14.53 -16.51
CA ARG A 423 15.48 14.29 -17.60
C ARG A 423 14.76 12.95 -17.44
N ALA A 424 15.42 11.92 -16.91
CA ALA A 424 14.79 10.64 -16.57
C ALA A 424 13.79 10.77 -15.39
N CYS A 425 14.17 11.49 -14.33
CA CYS A 425 13.27 11.77 -13.20
C CYS A 425 12.01 12.53 -13.64
N VAL A 426 12.17 13.54 -14.49
CA VAL A 426 11.05 14.33 -15.02
C VAL A 426 10.20 13.50 -15.98
N ALA A 427 10.78 12.65 -16.82
CA ALA A 427 10.05 11.72 -17.69
C ALA A 427 9.19 10.74 -16.89
N GLU A 428 9.73 10.16 -15.81
CA GLU A 428 9.00 9.24 -14.91
C GLU A 428 7.77 9.90 -14.28
N VAL A 429 7.91 11.17 -13.86
CA VAL A 429 6.83 11.90 -13.19
C VAL A 429 5.78 12.43 -14.17
N THR A 430 6.22 12.93 -15.33
CA THR A 430 5.35 13.54 -16.35
C THR A 430 4.70 12.52 -17.29
N GLY A 431 5.20 11.29 -17.33
CA GLY A 431 4.75 10.26 -18.28
C GLY A 431 5.21 10.52 -19.72
N HIS A 432 6.10 11.48 -19.94
CA HIS A 432 6.71 11.74 -21.24
C HIS A 432 7.91 10.83 -21.50
N SER A 433 8.18 10.53 -22.77
CA SER A 433 9.44 9.90 -23.16
C SER A 433 10.58 10.90 -22.94
N THR A 434 11.73 10.42 -22.45
CA THR A 434 12.94 11.24 -22.34
C THR A 434 13.24 11.96 -23.65
N ALA A 435 13.10 11.32 -24.82
CA ALA A 435 13.32 11.91 -26.14
C ALA A 435 12.48 13.16 -26.46
N ARG A 436 11.32 13.37 -25.80
CA ARG A 436 10.43 14.53 -26.02
C ARG A 436 10.66 15.70 -25.08
N LEU A 437 11.49 15.52 -24.05
CA LEU A 437 11.82 16.58 -23.09
C LEU A 437 12.99 17.41 -23.64
N ASP A 438 12.69 18.58 -24.18
CA ASP A 438 13.70 19.57 -24.59
C ASP A 438 14.36 20.18 -23.33
N PRO A 439 15.68 20.06 -23.17
CA PRO A 439 16.37 20.55 -21.97
C PRO A 439 16.35 22.07 -21.79
N ASP A 440 16.02 22.82 -22.85
CA ASP A 440 16.00 24.28 -22.88
C ASP A 440 14.58 24.87 -22.86
N LEU A 441 13.54 24.02 -22.89
CA LEU A 441 12.14 24.43 -22.73
C LEU A 441 11.78 24.59 -21.24
N PRO A 442 11.03 25.64 -20.86
CA PRO A 442 10.52 25.77 -19.50
C PRO A 442 9.63 24.58 -19.12
N LEU A 443 9.87 23.99 -17.95
CA LEU A 443 9.10 22.83 -17.46
C LEU A 443 7.59 23.11 -17.37
N THR A 444 7.19 24.37 -17.14
CA THR A 444 5.79 24.81 -17.13
C THR A 444 5.10 24.66 -18.49
N GLU A 445 5.84 24.72 -19.59
CA GLU A 445 5.28 24.54 -20.95
C GLU A 445 5.01 23.05 -21.27
N LEU A 446 5.45 22.14 -20.40
CA LEU A 446 5.10 20.72 -20.41
C LEU A 446 3.86 20.40 -19.55
N GLY A 447 3.14 21.43 -19.06
CA GLY A 447 1.94 21.25 -18.25
C GLY A 447 2.22 20.88 -16.78
N LEU A 448 3.39 21.24 -16.25
CA LEU A 448 3.74 21.00 -14.85
C LEU A 448 2.76 21.69 -13.89
N ASP A 449 2.12 20.92 -13.01
CA ASP A 449 1.35 21.44 -11.87
C ASP A 449 2.13 21.32 -10.55
N SER A 450 1.57 21.87 -9.47
CA SER A 450 2.19 21.83 -8.13
C SER A 450 2.42 20.41 -7.62
N LEU A 451 1.60 19.43 -8.00
CA LEU A 451 1.75 18.03 -7.56
C LEU A 451 2.88 17.33 -8.33
N MET A 452 3.00 17.59 -9.64
CA MET A 452 4.10 17.12 -10.47
C MET A 452 5.43 17.74 -10.01
N ALA A 453 5.45 19.01 -9.63
CA ALA A 453 6.62 19.66 -9.05
C ALA A 453 7.09 18.98 -7.75
N GLN A 454 6.16 18.60 -6.87
CA GLN A 454 6.47 17.86 -5.63
C GLN A 454 7.00 16.45 -5.91
N ARG A 455 6.44 15.77 -6.91
CA ARG A 455 6.90 14.43 -7.33
C ARG A 455 8.28 14.50 -7.99
N ILE A 456 8.55 15.51 -8.82
CA ILE A 456 9.88 15.77 -9.39
C ILE A 456 10.88 16.08 -8.29
N ARG A 457 10.55 16.95 -7.32
CA ARG A 457 11.41 17.20 -6.16
C ARG A 457 11.75 15.89 -5.44
N THR A 458 10.75 15.05 -5.16
CA THR A 458 10.96 13.79 -4.45
C THR A 458 11.86 12.84 -5.24
N ALA A 459 11.68 12.78 -6.56
CA ALA A 459 12.54 11.98 -7.44
C ALA A 459 13.98 12.53 -7.50
N VAL A 460 14.16 13.85 -7.58
CA VAL A 460 15.48 14.52 -7.58
C VAL A 460 16.19 14.35 -6.23
N GLN A 461 15.48 14.50 -5.12
CA GLN A 461 16.04 14.29 -3.79
C GLN A 461 16.49 12.83 -3.59
N ARG A 462 15.70 11.86 -4.10
CA ARG A 462 16.07 10.44 -4.10
C ARG A 462 17.32 10.18 -4.94
N GLU A 463 17.42 10.82 -6.11
CA GLU A 463 18.44 10.54 -7.12
C GLU A 463 19.77 11.27 -6.87
N PHE A 464 19.72 12.52 -6.39
CA PHE A 464 20.88 13.40 -6.27
C PHE A 464 21.19 13.82 -4.83
N ALA A 465 20.38 13.40 -3.86
CA ALA A 465 20.49 13.84 -2.46
C ALA A 465 20.43 15.38 -2.28
N VAL A 466 19.87 16.09 -3.25
CA VAL A 466 19.67 17.55 -3.23
C VAL A 466 18.18 17.86 -3.25
N THR A 467 17.75 18.76 -2.37
CA THR A 467 16.37 19.26 -2.35
C THR A 467 16.25 20.47 -3.26
N VAL A 468 15.46 20.35 -4.32
CA VAL A 468 15.09 21.48 -5.18
C VAL A 468 13.76 22.05 -4.71
N GLU A 469 13.73 23.34 -4.39
CA GLU A 469 12.49 24.00 -3.97
C GLU A 469 11.44 23.95 -5.10
N PRO A 470 10.20 23.49 -4.83
CA PRO A 470 9.14 23.40 -5.85
C PRO A 470 8.87 24.73 -6.57
N ALA A 471 9.04 25.86 -5.86
CA ALA A 471 8.92 27.19 -6.44
C ALA A 471 9.94 27.45 -7.58
N VAL A 472 11.13 26.82 -7.51
CA VAL A 472 12.16 26.90 -8.55
C VAL A 472 11.69 26.16 -9.81
N LEU A 473 11.09 24.98 -9.66
CA LEU A 473 10.56 24.19 -10.80
C LEU A 473 9.38 24.87 -11.50
N LEU A 474 8.61 25.68 -10.77
CA LEU A 474 7.43 26.39 -11.27
C LEU A 474 7.75 27.79 -11.85
N ASN A 475 8.96 28.33 -11.61
CA ASN A 475 9.36 29.65 -12.10
C ASN A 475 10.15 29.58 -13.43
N ARG A 476 9.53 29.00 -14.47
CA ARG A 476 10.11 28.80 -15.82
C ARG A 476 11.48 28.11 -15.87
N ALA A 477 11.82 27.32 -14.85
CA ALA A 477 13.06 26.55 -14.87
C ALA A 477 13.06 25.55 -16.02
N THR A 478 14.21 25.44 -16.69
CA THR A 478 14.49 24.40 -17.69
C THR A 478 15.25 23.25 -17.03
N LEU A 479 15.28 22.08 -17.65
CA LEU A 479 16.09 20.96 -17.16
C LEU A 479 17.56 21.37 -17.00
N ARG A 480 18.08 22.24 -17.89
CA ARG A 480 19.46 22.74 -17.79
C ARG A 480 19.70 23.60 -16.55
N THR A 481 18.77 24.49 -16.22
CA THR A 481 18.90 25.35 -15.03
C THR A 481 18.87 24.55 -13.73
N VAL A 482 18.05 23.49 -13.67
CA VAL A 482 17.97 22.62 -12.50
C VAL A 482 19.20 21.71 -12.41
N ALA A 483 19.71 21.22 -13.54
CA ALA A 483 20.94 20.40 -13.58
C ALA A 483 22.19 21.15 -13.11
N ALA A 484 22.24 22.47 -13.33
CA ALA A 484 23.33 23.33 -12.84
C ALA A 484 23.35 23.49 -11.30
N LEU A 485 22.25 23.16 -10.61
CA LEU A 485 22.15 23.18 -9.15
C LEU A 485 22.59 21.85 -8.52
N LEU A 486 22.92 20.83 -9.32
CA LEU A 486 23.26 19.49 -8.86
C LEU A 486 24.79 19.32 -8.74
N PRO A 487 25.28 18.47 -7.81
CA PRO A 487 26.70 18.20 -7.67
C PRO A 487 27.28 17.67 -8.98
N GLN A 488 28.43 18.20 -9.39
CA GLN A 488 29.19 17.67 -10.52
C GLN A 488 30.19 16.64 -9.97
N ASP A 489 30.34 15.50 -10.63
CA ASP A 489 31.36 14.52 -10.27
C ASP A 489 32.73 15.08 -10.66
N ASP A 490 33.53 15.46 -9.66
CA ASP A 490 34.88 16.01 -9.83
C ASP A 490 35.88 14.84 -9.82
N ASP A 491 36.43 14.51 -10.99
CA ASP A 491 37.47 13.49 -11.17
C ASP A 491 38.77 13.91 -10.45
N GLY A 492 39.01 13.35 -9.27
CA GLY A 492 40.21 13.58 -8.46
C GLY A 492 41.50 13.13 -9.13
N ARG A 493 42.33 14.10 -9.51
CA ARG A 493 43.75 13.95 -9.89
C ARG A 493 44.64 13.74 -8.66
N ASP A 494 45.71 12.98 -8.89
CA ASP A 494 47.01 12.92 -8.21
C ASP A 494 47.11 12.39 -6.76
N THR A 495 47.83 11.28 -6.60
CA THR A 495 49.20 11.29 -6.04
C THR A 495 49.88 9.94 -6.29
N ALA A 496 50.94 9.97 -7.07
CA ALA A 496 51.87 8.86 -7.28
C ALA A 496 52.76 8.64 -6.06
N SER A 497 52.99 7.38 -5.67
CA SER A 497 54.21 7.01 -4.96
C SER A 497 54.66 5.58 -5.28
N THR A 498 55.76 5.56 -6.01
CA THR A 498 56.79 4.53 -6.26
C THR A 498 56.98 3.43 -5.22
N ALA A 499 56.99 2.16 -5.67
CA ALA A 499 57.84 1.09 -5.11
C ALA A 499 58.07 -0.06 -6.14
N THR A 500 59.11 0.12 -6.93
CA THR A 500 60.16 -0.82 -7.39
C THR A 500 59.86 -2.33 -7.52
N ARG A 501 60.00 -2.82 -8.77
CA ARG A 501 60.20 -4.22 -9.19
C ARG A 501 61.53 -4.81 -8.69
N SER A 502 61.56 -6.13 -8.46
CA SER A 502 62.62 -7.00 -9.02
C SER A 502 62.20 -8.47 -9.13
N PRO A 503 62.76 -9.23 -10.09
CA PRO A 503 62.23 -10.51 -10.57
C PRO A 503 63.00 -11.71 -9.99
N ARG A 504 62.35 -12.88 -9.89
CA ARG A 504 63.03 -14.18 -9.78
C ARG A 504 62.35 -15.23 -10.68
N THR A 505 63.03 -15.47 -11.80
CA THR A 505 63.37 -16.74 -12.46
C THR A 505 62.48 -17.98 -12.25
N GLU A 506 62.06 -18.49 -13.40
CA GLU A 506 61.73 -19.86 -13.80
C GLU A 506 62.36 -20.97 -12.94
N ASP A 507 61.58 -22.02 -12.63
CA ASP A 507 61.76 -23.33 -13.30
C ASP A 507 60.67 -24.34 -12.89
N GLY A 508 60.36 -25.27 -13.79
CA GLY A 508 59.76 -26.56 -13.41
C GLY A 508 58.30 -26.83 -13.80
N ALA A 509 58.06 -27.06 -15.08
CA ALA A 509 56.94 -27.92 -15.51
C ALA A 509 57.18 -29.38 -15.08
N PRO A 510 56.12 -30.18 -14.88
CA PRO A 510 56.04 -31.35 -15.75
C PRO A 510 54.62 -31.67 -16.25
N ARG A 511 54.59 -31.87 -17.58
CA ARG A 511 54.01 -32.98 -18.36
C ARG A 511 52.54 -33.39 -18.15
N LEU A 512 51.80 -33.12 -19.21
CA LEU A 512 50.60 -33.79 -19.69
C LEU A 512 50.77 -35.30 -19.89
N LEU A 513 49.78 -36.05 -19.40
CA LEU A 513 49.28 -37.35 -19.85
C LEU A 513 47.76 -37.20 -19.74
N GLY A 514 46.88 -37.61 -20.65
CA GLY A 514 46.91 -38.37 -21.88
C GLY A 514 45.43 -38.57 -22.24
N ASP A 515 45.15 -38.55 -23.54
CA ASP A 515 43.84 -38.56 -24.19
C ASP A 515 42.89 -39.71 -23.79
N GLY A 516 41.57 -39.48 -23.94
CA GLY A 516 40.55 -40.51 -23.66
C GLY A 516 39.09 -40.18 -23.98
N GLY A 517 38.76 -39.92 -25.26
CA GLY A 517 37.50 -40.38 -25.89
C GLY A 517 36.21 -39.53 -25.79
N PRO A 518 35.46 -39.32 -26.90
CA PRO A 518 34.32 -38.41 -26.96
C PRO A 518 32.99 -39.10 -26.60
N GLY A 519 32.41 -38.73 -25.46
CA GLY A 519 31.03 -39.06 -25.13
C GLY A 519 30.06 -38.03 -25.73
N VAL A 520 29.42 -38.40 -26.84
CA VAL A 520 28.34 -37.63 -27.49
C VAL A 520 27.21 -37.37 -26.50
N ARG A 521 27.18 -36.17 -25.89
CA ARG A 521 26.01 -35.69 -25.16
C ARG A 521 25.00 -35.15 -26.16
N SER A 522 23.97 -35.95 -26.42
CA SER A 522 22.73 -35.54 -27.09
C SER A 522 22.25 -34.20 -26.54
N ARG A 523 22.35 -33.14 -27.36
CA ARG A 523 21.68 -31.86 -27.13
C ARG A 523 20.19 -32.11 -27.37
N SER A 524 19.43 -32.34 -26.31
CA SER A 524 17.97 -32.29 -26.39
C SER A 524 17.56 -30.85 -26.75
N VAL A 525 17.09 -30.66 -27.97
CA VAL A 525 16.40 -29.43 -28.39
C VAL A 525 15.21 -29.24 -27.46
N PRO A 526 15.04 -28.09 -26.78
CA PRO A 526 13.84 -27.83 -26.00
C PRO A 526 12.63 -27.87 -26.96
N GLY A 527 11.71 -28.81 -26.72
CA GLY A 527 10.50 -28.93 -27.50
C GLY A 527 9.76 -27.60 -27.54
N ARG A 528 9.24 -27.22 -28.73
CA ARG A 528 8.45 -26.00 -28.93
C ARG A 528 7.41 -25.89 -27.82
N LEU A 529 7.43 -24.77 -27.09
CA LEU A 529 6.42 -24.40 -26.11
C LEU A 529 5.04 -24.51 -26.79
N ARG A 530 4.23 -25.48 -26.37
CA ARG A 530 2.88 -25.66 -26.88
C ARG A 530 2.05 -24.40 -26.58
N THR A 531 1.28 -23.96 -27.56
CA THR A 531 0.31 -22.88 -27.44
C THR A 531 -0.75 -23.24 -26.38
N PHE A 532 -0.97 -22.33 -25.43
CA PHE A 532 -2.08 -22.43 -24.49
C PHE A 532 -3.39 -22.11 -25.20
N ALA A 533 -4.36 -23.01 -25.15
CA ALA A 533 -5.77 -22.69 -25.46
C ALA A 533 -6.39 -22.09 -24.19
N GLY A 534 -6.99 -20.92 -24.29
CA GLY A 534 -7.49 -20.15 -23.14
C GLY A 534 -8.92 -19.71 -23.37
N ASP A 535 -9.87 -20.65 -23.38
CA ASP A 535 -11.30 -20.35 -23.44
C ASP A 535 -11.98 -20.97 -22.22
N GLY A 536 -12.11 -20.19 -21.15
CA GLY A 536 -12.81 -20.58 -19.92
C GLY A 536 -13.23 -19.37 -19.10
N PRO A 537 -14.41 -19.41 -18.44
CA PRO A 537 -15.04 -18.23 -17.82
C PRO A 537 -14.39 -17.74 -16.52
N GLY A 538 -13.36 -18.43 -16.01
CA GLY A 538 -12.58 -17.99 -14.85
C GLY A 538 -11.34 -17.23 -15.30
N ALA A 539 -11.30 -15.91 -15.08
CA ALA A 539 -10.16 -15.06 -15.42
C ALA A 539 -8.84 -15.64 -14.88
N PRO A 540 -7.93 -16.14 -15.74
CA PRO A 540 -6.72 -16.80 -15.27
C PRO A 540 -5.73 -15.75 -14.77
N LEU A 541 -5.46 -15.73 -13.46
CA LEU A 541 -4.32 -15.01 -12.91
C LEU A 541 -3.03 -15.80 -13.20
N PHE A 542 -1.97 -15.10 -13.56
CA PHE A 542 -0.63 -15.68 -13.68
C PHE A 542 0.35 -14.93 -12.80
N LEU A 543 0.60 -15.45 -11.60
CA LEU A 543 1.71 -14.99 -10.79
C LEU A 543 3.03 -15.50 -11.37
N ALA A 544 4.00 -14.60 -11.51
CA ALA A 544 5.41 -14.97 -11.63
C ALA A 544 6.11 -14.64 -10.31
N HIS A 545 6.91 -15.57 -9.80
CA HIS A 545 7.98 -15.29 -8.86
C HIS A 545 9.29 -15.43 -9.62
N ALA A 546 10.18 -14.46 -9.49
CA ALA A 546 11.59 -14.73 -9.73
C ALA A 546 12.07 -15.65 -8.60
N ALA A 547 12.20 -16.94 -8.91
CA ALA A 547 13.20 -17.76 -8.23
C ALA A 547 14.55 -17.13 -8.57
N GLY A 548 15.15 -16.47 -7.60
CA GLY A 548 16.51 -15.96 -7.69
C GLY A 548 17.09 -16.00 -6.29
N GLY A 549 17.54 -17.17 -5.85
CA GLY A 549 18.42 -17.22 -4.69
C GLY A 549 19.70 -16.46 -5.02
N LEU A 550 20.06 -15.48 -4.20
CA LEU A 550 21.47 -15.20 -4.03
C LEU A 550 22.01 -16.33 -3.16
N SER A 551 23.00 -17.02 -3.68
CA SER A 551 23.85 -17.90 -2.90
C SER A 551 24.71 -17.03 -1.98
N ASP A 552 24.15 -16.63 -0.85
CA ASP A 552 24.97 -16.29 0.32
C ASP A 552 25.15 -17.60 1.09
N VAL A 553 25.99 -18.48 0.51
CA VAL A 553 26.54 -19.65 1.18
C VAL A 553 28.04 -19.41 1.16
N TYR A 554 28.55 -19.01 2.33
CA TYR A 554 29.91 -18.55 2.65
C TYR A 554 30.20 -17.07 2.36
N GLU A 555 29.92 -16.22 3.36
CA GLU A 555 30.92 -15.32 3.96
C GLU A 555 30.74 -15.34 5.49
#